data_AF-A0A1F8BZI9-F1
#
_entry.id   AF-A0A1F8BZI9-F1
#
_cell.length_a   1.000
_cell.length_b   1.000
_cell.length_c   1.000
_cell.angle_alpha   90.00
_cell.angle_beta   90.00
_cell.angle_gamma   90.00
#
_symmetry.space_group_name_H-M   'P 1'
#
loop_
_entity.id
_entity.type
_entity.pdbx_description
1 polymer ?
#
loop_
_entity_poly.entity_id
_entity_poly.type
_entity_poly.pdbx_seq_one_letter_code
_entity_poly.pdbx_strand_id
1 'polypeptide(L)'
;MSEKRDFESKETPNGREFHLGNILSITTGRLVSPRHIDGVYDILDYMTGGDSLYTHQLGRAADECKPYLLMEMPWLEEIDTSGVNGDNWESWLQKQVDKYGERHEVRPIHFEDHEIIDPVDELKQMGVDESKIITIETSEEEPLSPFGDIDWKVDEEDLDEGSESDNSGFSLN
;
A
#
# COMPACT_ATOMS: atom_id res chain seq x y z
N MET A 1 28.13 27.57 -32.78
CA MET A 1 27.03 27.32 -31.83
C MET A 1 26.46 25.95 -32.11
N SER A 2 26.65 25.00 -31.20
CA SER A 2 25.83 23.79 -31.14
C SER A 2 25.47 23.66 -29.67
N GLU A 3 24.19 23.87 -29.40
CA GLU A 3 23.58 23.99 -28.08
C GLU A 3 23.83 22.72 -27.30
N LYS A 4 24.73 22.79 -26.31
CA LYS A 4 24.77 21.82 -25.24
C LYS A 4 23.47 22.06 -24.48
N ARG A 5 22.49 21.17 -24.66
CA ARG A 5 21.40 21.08 -23.69
C ARG A 5 22.05 20.61 -22.40
N ASP A 6 22.22 21.55 -21.50
CA ASP A 6 22.62 21.30 -20.14
C ASP A 6 21.67 20.24 -19.59
N PHE A 7 22.23 19.08 -19.24
CA PHE A 7 21.55 18.04 -18.50
C PHE A 7 21.35 18.61 -17.10
N GLU A 8 20.31 19.43 -16.98
CA GLU A 8 19.85 20.02 -15.74
C GLU A 8 19.63 18.86 -14.77
N SER A 9 20.47 18.84 -13.75
CA SER A 9 20.45 17.91 -12.63
C SER A 9 19.02 17.86 -12.08
N LYS A 10 18.26 16.84 -12.49
CA LYS A 10 17.04 16.45 -11.80
C LYS A 10 17.46 16.21 -10.36
N GLU A 11 17.00 17.09 -9.46
CA GLU A 11 17.13 16.91 -8.03
C GLU A 11 16.73 15.46 -7.72
N THR A 12 17.63 14.69 -7.11
CA THR A 12 17.24 13.41 -6.53
C THR A 12 16.12 13.71 -5.56
N PRO A 13 14.92 13.12 -5.72
CA PRO A 13 13.82 13.38 -4.80
C PRO A 13 14.33 13.19 -3.36
N ASN A 14 14.12 14.19 -2.50
CA ASN A 14 14.41 14.05 -1.08
C ASN A 14 13.70 12.79 -0.58
N GLY A 15 14.39 11.95 0.19
CA GLY A 15 13.81 10.70 0.68
C GLY A 15 12.55 10.95 1.52
N ARG A 16 11.64 9.98 1.50
CA ARG A 16 10.38 10.02 2.25
C ARG A 16 10.42 8.94 3.32
N GLU A 17 9.89 9.25 4.50
CA GLU A 17 9.85 8.29 5.61
C GLU A 17 8.70 7.31 5.48
N PHE A 18 9.01 6.02 5.52
CA PHE A 18 8.04 4.93 5.54
C PHE A 18 8.13 4.12 6.81
N HIS A 19 7.01 3.52 7.21
CA HIS A 19 6.97 2.60 8.33
C HIS A 19 7.76 1.32 7.99
N LEU A 20 8.52 0.78 8.95
CA LEU A 20 9.36 -0.41 8.78
C LEU A 20 8.57 -1.61 8.22
N GLY A 21 7.33 -1.79 8.67
CA GLY A 21 6.44 -2.83 8.14
C GLY A 21 6.17 -2.74 6.64
N ASN A 22 6.17 -1.54 6.05
CA ASN A 22 6.01 -1.36 4.61
C ASN A 22 7.27 -1.84 3.88
N ILE A 23 8.44 -1.40 4.34
CA ILE A 23 9.76 -1.79 3.81
C ILE A 23 9.95 -3.31 3.89
N LEU A 24 9.65 -3.90 5.05
CA LEU A 24 9.74 -5.35 5.24
C LEU A 24 8.77 -6.12 4.34
N SER A 25 7.60 -5.56 4.05
CA SER A 25 6.65 -6.20 3.13
C SER A 25 7.21 -6.32 1.72
N ILE A 26 8.01 -5.34 1.29
CA ILE A 26 8.69 -5.36 -0.01
C ILE A 26 9.86 -6.35 -0.01
N THR A 27 10.75 -6.26 0.98
CA THR A 27 12.00 -7.03 0.95
C THR A 27 11.81 -8.51 1.26
N THR A 28 10.79 -8.86 2.04
CA THR A 28 10.56 -10.24 2.51
C THR A 28 9.43 -10.95 1.79
N GLY A 29 8.56 -10.23 1.09
CA GLY A 29 7.33 -10.77 0.48
C GLY A 29 6.26 -11.19 1.50
N ARG A 30 6.40 -10.80 2.77
CA ARG A 30 5.40 -11.04 3.83
C ARG A 30 4.63 -9.76 4.11
N LEU A 31 3.31 -9.79 4.01
CA LEU A 31 2.48 -8.64 4.34
C LEU A 31 2.46 -8.37 5.85
N VAL A 32 3.36 -7.49 6.31
CA VAL A 32 3.55 -7.10 7.71
C VAL A 32 3.38 -5.59 7.92
N SER A 33 2.94 -4.88 6.90
CA SER A 33 2.56 -3.48 6.97
C SER A 33 1.35 -3.29 7.92
N PRO A 34 1.40 -2.35 8.89
CA PRO A 34 0.25 -2.01 9.73
C PRO A 34 -0.93 -1.46 8.93
N ARG A 35 -0.66 -0.86 7.77
CA ARG A 35 -1.66 -0.39 6.81
C ARG A 35 -2.00 -1.46 5.76
N HIS A 36 -1.62 -2.70 6.02
CA HIS A 36 -1.79 -3.83 5.09
C HIS A 36 -1.33 -3.46 3.68
N ILE A 37 -2.13 -3.81 2.66
CA ILE A 37 -1.79 -3.61 1.26
C ILE A 37 -1.65 -2.13 0.89
N ASP A 38 -2.38 -1.22 1.54
CA ASP A 38 -2.27 0.22 1.27
C ASP A 38 -0.87 0.76 1.55
N GLY A 39 -0.20 0.20 2.57
CA GLY A 39 1.20 0.54 2.86
C GLY A 39 2.19 0.01 1.83
N VAL A 40 1.84 -1.09 1.15
CA VAL A 40 2.63 -1.66 0.04
C VAL A 40 2.47 -0.81 -1.22
N TYR A 41 1.25 -0.39 -1.55
CA TYR A 41 1.00 0.57 -2.63
C TYR A 41 1.76 1.88 -2.39
N ASP A 42 1.59 2.49 -1.21
CA ASP A 42 2.19 3.82 -0.89
C ASP A 42 3.72 3.83 -1.04
N ILE A 43 4.42 2.76 -0.64
CA ILE A 43 5.88 2.68 -0.80
C ILE A 43 6.28 2.35 -2.25
N LEU A 44 5.62 1.40 -2.90
CA LEU A 44 5.99 1.01 -4.27
C LEU A 44 5.69 2.12 -5.27
N ASP A 45 4.51 2.74 -5.21
CA ASP A 45 4.16 3.88 -6.06
C ASP A 45 5.16 5.03 -5.87
N TYR A 46 5.59 5.31 -4.64
CA TYR A 46 6.61 6.31 -4.40
C TYR A 46 7.97 5.91 -5.00
N MET A 47 8.40 4.66 -4.77
CA MET A 47 9.71 4.19 -5.20
C MET A 47 9.83 4.13 -6.73
N THR A 48 8.75 3.81 -7.43
CA THR A 48 8.68 3.73 -8.89
C THR A 48 8.43 5.07 -9.57
N GLY A 49 8.37 6.17 -8.81
CA GLY A 49 8.22 7.51 -9.37
C GLY A 49 6.76 7.92 -9.68
N GLY A 50 5.79 7.26 -9.06
CA GLY A 50 4.37 7.59 -9.13
C GLY A 50 3.57 6.82 -10.18
N ASP A 51 4.00 5.59 -10.53
CA ASP A 51 3.41 4.78 -11.61
C ASP A 51 1.94 4.33 -11.36
N SER A 52 1.39 4.57 -10.15
CA SER A 52 0.00 4.23 -9.80
C SER A 52 -0.32 2.76 -10.11
N LEU A 53 0.40 1.85 -9.45
CA LEU A 53 0.42 0.43 -9.75
C LEU A 53 -0.92 -0.26 -9.47
N TYR A 54 -1.18 -1.36 -10.17
CA TYR A 54 -2.27 -2.30 -9.88
C TYR A 54 -1.77 -3.51 -9.09
N THR A 55 -2.68 -4.20 -8.37
CA THR A 55 -2.34 -5.32 -7.46
C THR A 55 -1.42 -6.36 -8.10
N HIS A 56 -1.66 -6.71 -9.36
CA HIS A 56 -0.88 -7.72 -10.08
C HIS A 56 0.53 -7.26 -10.47
N GLN A 57 0.77 -5.96 -10.54
CA GLN A 57 2.07 -5.36 -10.88
C GLN A 57 2.99 -5.22 -9.66
N LEU A 58 2.42 -5.27 -8.44
CA LEU A 58 3.16 -5.10 -7.19
C LEU A 58 4.30 -6.11 -7.01
N GLY A 59 4.15 -7.33 -7.54
CA GLY A 59 5.20 -8.36 -7.46
C GLY A 59 6.47 -7.93 -8.19
N ARG A 60 6.33 -7.54 -9.46
CA ARG A 60 7.44 -7.03 -10.26
C ARG A 60 8.04 -5.76 -9.67
N ALA A 61 7.21 -4.78 -9.32
CA ALA A 61 7.67 -3.53 -8.73
C ALA A 61 8.43 -3.76 -7.41
N ALA A 62 7.99 -4.72 -6.58
CA ALA A 62 8.71 -5.11 -5.38
C ALA A 62 10.07 -5.75 -5.69
N ASP A 63 10.17 -6.60 -6.70
CA ASP A 63 11.44 -7.22 -7.13
C ASP A 63 12.43 -6.17 -7.65
N GLU A 64 11.97 -5.14 -8.36
CA GLU A 64 12.78 -4.01 -8.83
C GLU A 64 13.24 -3.10 -7.67
N CYS A 65 12.34 -2.81 -6.71
CA CYS A 65 12.62 -1.92 -5.59
C CYS A 65 13.48 -2.58 -4.49
N LYS A 66 13.35 -3.89 -4.29
CA LYS A 66 14.06 -4.65 -3.26
C LYS A 66 15.57 -4.43 -3.24
N PRO A 67 16.34 -4.55 -4.35
CA PRO A 67 17.79 -4.37 -4.32
C PRO A 67 18.21 -2.97 -3.84
N TYR A 68 17.41 -1.94 -4.14
CA TYR A 68 17.64 -0.58 -3.67
C TYR A 68 17.47 -0.45 -2.17
N LEU A 69 16.40 -1.04 -1.61
CA LEU A 69 16.18 -1.08 -0.16
C LEU A 69 17.31 -1.82 0.57
N LEU A 70 17.79 -2.93 0.01
CA LEU A 70 18.90 -3.69 0.60
C LEU A 70 20.24 -2.95 0.50
N MET A 71 20.46 -2.18 -0.57
CA MET A 71 21.65 -1.33 -0.70
C MET A 71 21.68 -0.19 0.34
N GLU A 72 20.53 0.45 0.58
CA GLU A 72 20.42 1.53 1.57
C GLU A 72 20.38 0.99 3.02
N MET A 73 19.77 -0.17 3.22
CA MET A 73 19.58 -0.82 4.53
C MET A 73 20.02 -2.29 4.51
N PRO A 74 21.34 -2.58 4.48
CA PRO A 74 21.84 -3.96 4.37
C PRO A 74 21.39 -4.90 5.50
N TRP A 75 21.08 -4.35 6.68
CA TRP A 75 20.58 -5.12 7.84
C TRP A 75 19.22 -5.78 7.60
N LEU A 76 18.48 -5.38 6.56
CA LEU A 76 17.23 -6.03 6.17
C LEU A 76 17.44 -7.49 5.73
N GLU A 77 18.62 -7.84 5.19
CA GLU A 77 18.94 -9.22 4.77
C GLU A 77 19.05 -10.18 5.96
N GLU A 78 19.35 -9.68 7.15
CA GLU A 78 19.54 -10.49 8.35
C GLU A 78 18.22 -10.85 9.04
N ILE A 79 17.10 -10.28 8.59
CA ILE A 79 15.80 -10.45 9.23
C ILE A 79 15.16 -11.77 8.80
N ASP A 80 15.04 -12.70 9.75
CA ASP A 80 14.36 -13.97 9.54
C ASP A 80 12.82 -13.82 9.63
N THR A 81 12.14 -14.18 8.55
CA THR A 81 10.68 -14.20 8.44
C THR A 81 10.06 -15.60 8.43
N SER A 82 10.84 -16.66 8.62
CA SER A 82 10.39 -18.06 8.49
C SER A 82 9.24 -18.41 9.43
N GLY A 83 9.19 -17.78 10.62
CA GLY A 83 8.15 -17.99 11.63
C GLY A 83 6.95 -17.04 11.55
N VAL A 84 6.91 -16.10 10.60
CA VAL A 84 5.87 -15.06 10.54
C VAL A 84 4.60 -15.59 9.86
N ASN A 85 3.45 -15.36 10.48
CA ASN A 85 2.12 -15.75 10.00
C ASN A 85 1.05 -14.70 10.39
N GLY A 86 -0.20 -14.95 9.98
CA GLY A 86 -1.32 -14.02 10.21
C GLY A 86 -1.67 -13.77 11.68
N ASP A 87 -1.28 -14.66 12.60
CA ASP A 87 -1.59 -14.53 14.02
C ASP A 87 -0.49 -13.82 14.81
N ASN A 88 0.75 -13.82 14.31
CA ASN A 88 1.91 -13.34 15.06
C ASN A 88 2.63 -12.13 14.44
N TRP A 89 2.29 -11.73 13.22
CA TRP A 89 3.01 -10.70 12.47
C TRP A 89 3.11 -9.38 13.21
N GLU A 90 2.07 -8.96 13.93
CA GLU A 90 2.06 -7.67 14.64
C GLU A 90 3.06 -7.68 15.81
N SER A 91 3.02 -8.74 16.63
CA SER A 91 3.98 -8.92 17.72
C SER A 91 5.42 -9.10 17.23
N TRP A 92 5.59 -9.71 16.06
CA TRP A 92 6.89 -9.87 15.41
C TRP A 92 7.41 -8.53 14.87
N LEU A 93 6.53 -7.74 14.26
CA LEU A 93 6.84 -6.41 13.73
C LEU A 93 7.27 -5.47 14.84
N GLN A 94 6.55 -5.47 15.97
CA GLN A 94 6.92 -4.65 17.13
C GLN A 94 8.36 -4.91 17.59
N LYS A 95 8.80 -6.18 17.61
CA LYS A 95 10.20 -6.52 17.95
C LYS A 95 11.21 -5.97 16.94
N GLN A 96 10.84 -5.90 15.65
CA GLN A 96 11.70 -5.29 14.63
C GLN A 96 11.74 -3.77 14.79
N VAL A 97 10.59 -3.15 15.08
CA VAL A 97 10.47 -1.71 15.36
C VAL A 97 11.30 -1.33 16.59
N ASP A 98 11.23 -2.12 17.67
CA ASP A 98 12.01 -1.88 18.89
C ASP A 98 13.53 -1.98 18.62
N LYS A 99 13.95 -2.85 17.68
CA LYS A 99 15.36 -3.10 17.36
C LYS A 99 15.94 -2.11 16.35
N TYR A 100 15.19 -1.80 15.30
CA TYR A 100 15.67 -1.06 14.13
C TYR A 100 15.05 0.32 13.99
N GLY A 101 14.04 0.67 14.78
CA GLY A 101 13.28 1.91 14.66
C GLY A 101 12.06 1.76 13.75
N GLU A 102 11.05 2.60 14.00
CA GLU A 102 9.73 2.50 13.37
C GLU A 102 9.69 3.04 11.93
N ARG A 103 10.41 4.13 11.67
CA ARG A 103 10.36 4.84 10.38
C ARG A 103 11.76 4.98 9.79
N HIS A 104 11.86 4.77 8.49
CA HIS A 104 13.11 4.86 7.74
C HIS A 104 12.91 5.68 6.47
N GLU A 105 13.92 6.48 6.13
CA GLU A 105 13.96 7.22 4.88
C GLU A 105 14.17 6.24 3.71
N VAL A 106 13.36 6.39 2.66
CA VAL A 106 13.47 5.60 1.41
C VAL A 106 13.56 6.56 0.23
N ARG A 107 14.38 6.20 -0.75
CA ARG A 107 14.53 6.94 -2.00
C ARG A 107 13.89 6.21 -3.17
N PRO A 108 13.42 6.94 -4.20
CA PRO A 108 12.99 6.33 -5.45
C PRO A 108 14.13 5.62 -6.16
N ILE A 109 13.80 4.57 -6.91
CA ILE A 109 14.76 3.89 -7.77
C ILE A 109 15.06 4.74 -9.01
N HIS A 110 16.15 4.40 -9.71
CA HIS A 110 16.45 5.08 -10.96
C HIS A 110 15.38 4.75 -12.00
N PHE A 111 14.96 5.74 -12.81
CA PHE A 111 13.88 5.56 -13.78
C PHE A 111 14.17 4.50 -14.85
N GLU A 112 15.45 4.21 -15.11
CA GLU A 112 15.86 3.16 -16.06
C GLU A 112 15.75 1.75 -15.46
N ASP A 113 15.62 1.63 -14.14
CA ASP A 113 15.50 0.37 -13.42
C ASP A 113 14.03 0.03 -13.07
N HIS A 114 13.09 0.83 -13.55
CA HIS A 114 11.65 0.57 -13.46
C HIS A 114 11.06 0.37 -14.86
N GLU A 115 10.45 -0.78 -15.11
CA GLU A 115 9.69 -0.99 -16.34
C GLU A 115 8.26 -0.46 -16.18
N ILE A 116 7.83 0.45 -17.05
CA ILE A 116 6.43 0.92 -17.08
C ILE A 116 5.68 0.05 -18.09
N ILE A 117 4.78 -0.78 -17.58
CA ILE A 117 3.96 -1.70 -18.39
C ILE A 117 2.49 -1.33 -18.22
N ASP A 118 1.76 -1.23 -19.33
CA ASP A 118 0.31 -1.04 -19.28
C ASP A 118 -0.33 -2.18 -18.46
N PRO A 119 -1.22 -1.88 -17.49
CA PRO A 119 -1.77 -2.89 -16.59
C PRO A 119 -2.50 -4.04 -17.30
N VAL A 120 -3.13 -3.77 -18.46
CA VAL A 120 -3.81 -4.79 -19.26
C VAL A 120 -2.80 -5.64 -20.02
N ASP A 121 -1.74 -5.03 -20.56
CA ASP A 121 -0.66 -5.76 -21.21
C ASP A 121 0.09 -6.67 -20.22
N GLU A 122 0.33 -6.22 -18.98
CA GLU A 122 0.96 -7.05 -17.93
C GLU A 122 0.08 -8.26 -17.57
N LEU A 123 -1.25 -8.09 -17.46
CA LEU A 123 -2.18 -9.21 -17.27
C LEU A 123 -2.09 -10.24 -18.42
N LYS A 124 -1.97 -9.78 -19.67
CA LYS A 124 -1.77 -10.67 -20.82
C LYS A 124 -0.45 -11.44 -20.72
N GLN A 125 0.63 -10.78 -20.30
CA GLN A 125 1.93 -11.42 -20.07
C GLN A 125 1.88 -12.49 -18.96
N MET A 126 1.04 -12.29 -17.94
CA MET A 126 0.76 -13.29 -16.89
C MET A 126 -0.10 -14.46 -17.39
N GLY A 127 -0.53 -14.46 -18.66
CA GLY A 127 -1.32 -15.52 -19.28
C GLY A 127 -2.83 -15.37 -19.10
N VAL A 128 -3.32 -14.20 -18.70
CA VAL A 128 -4.75 -13.91 -18.69
C VAL A 128 -5.24 -13.76 -20.14
N ASP A 129 -6.25 -14.55 -20.48
CA ASP A 129 -6.87 -14.49 -21.80
C ASP A 129 -7.57 -13.14 -22.00
N GLU A 130 -7.30 -12.47 -23.13
CA GLU A 130 -7.82 -11.13 -23.43
C GLU A 130 -9.36 -11.08 -23.40
N SER A 131 -10.06 -12.17 -23.77
CA SER A 131 -11.52 -12.22 -23.74
C SER A 131 -12.11 -12.19 -22.33
N LYS A 132 -11.28 -12.37 -21.29
CA LYS A 132 -11.66 -12.30 -19.88
C LYS A 132 -11.34 -10.96 -19.23
N ILE A 133 -10.68 -10.05 -19.94
CA ILE A 133 -10.35 -8.72 -19.43
C ILE A 133 -11.48 -7.78 -19.80
N ILE A 134 -12.11 -7.18 -18.80
CA ILE A 134 -13.16 -6.17 -18.97
C ILE A 134 -12.57 -4.83 -18.58
N THR A 135 -12.28 -3.99 -19.57
CA THR A 135 -11.84 -2.61 -19.34
C THR A 135 -13.07 -1.70 -19.25
N ILE A 136 -13.15 -0.91 -18.19
CA ILE A 136 -14.21 0.08 -18.00
C ILE A 136 -13.57 1.45 -18.14
N GLU A 137 -13.93 2.18 -19.20
CA GLU A 137 -13.56 3.58 -19.33
C GLU A 137 -14.50 4.40 -18.46
N THR A 138 -13.97 5.03 -17.42
CA THR A 138 -14.72 6.00 -16.63
C THR A 138 -14.68 7.35 -17.34
N SER A 139 -15.76 7.71 -18.02
CA SER A 139 -16.01 9.09 -18.44
C SER A 139 -16.30 9.95 -17.20
N GLU A 140 -15.78 11.18 -17.15
CA GLU A 140 -16.05 12.17 -16.06
C GLU A 140 -17.52 12.63 -15.97
N GLU A 141 -18.42 12.06 -16.78
CA GLU A 141 -19.85 12.27 -16.60
C GLU A 141 -20.31 11.52 -15.35
N GLU A 142 -20.62 12.28 -14.30
CA GLU A 142 -21.33 11.79 -13.10
C GLU A 142 -22.44 10.83 -13.55
N PRO A 143 -22.35 9.53 -13.23
CA PRO A 143 -23.39 8.61 -13.63
C PRO A 143 -24.66 9.05 -12.92
N LEU A 144 -25.71 9.37 -13.69
CA LEU A 144 -27.07 9.33 -13.19
C LEU A 144 -27.29 7.91 -12.70
N SER A 145 -27.03 7.68 -11.42
CA SER A 145 -27.28 6.40 -10.78
C SER A 145 -28.72 6.00 -11.10
N PRO A 146 -28.99 4.79 -11.61
CA PRO A 146 -30.36 4.29 -11.69
C PRO A 146 -31.01 4.15 -10.29
N PHE A 147 -30.20 4.31 -9.24
CA PHE A 147 -30.58 4.38 -7.84
C PHE A 147 -30.50 5.82 -7.29
N GLY A 148 -30.47 6.85 -8.15
CA GLY A 148 -30.28 8.26 -7.79
C GLY A 148 -31.31 8.85 -6.82
N ASP A 149 -32.38 8.12 -6.51
CA ASP A 149 -33.43 8.51 -5.57
C ASP A 149 -33.55 7.57 -4.35
N ILE A 150 -32.62 6.63 -4.14
CA ILE A 150 -32.60 5.87 -2.89
C ILE A 150 -32.01 6.77 -1.81
N ASP A 151 -32.91 7.47 -1.11
CA ASP A 151 -32.61 8.11 0.18
C ASP A 151 -32.20 7.00 1.14
N TRP A 152 -30.89 6.72 1.24
CA TRP A 152 -30.36 5.66 2.09
C TRP A 152 -30.56 5.95 3.57
N LYS A 153 -31.25 7.04 3.95
CA LYS A 153 -31.62 7.31 5.35
C LYS A 153 -32.06 6.01 5.98
N VAL A 154 -31.17 5.50 6.83
CA VAL A 154 -31.52 4.51 7.81
C VAL A 154 -32.63 5.19 8.59
N ASP A 155 -33.85 4.65 8.49
CA ASP A 155 -34.94 5.10 9.32
C ASP A 155 -34.44 4.95 10.77
N GLU A 156 -34.16 6.07 11.43
CA GLU A 156 -33.77 6.10 12.85
C GLU A 156 -34.87 5.51 13.75
N GLU A 157 -36.05 5.19 13.19
CA GLU A 157 -37.16 4.53 13.87
C GLU A 157 -36.98 3.03 14.12
N ASP A 158 -35.96 2.36 13.54
CA ASP A 158 -35.61 0.96 13.86
C ASP A 158 -34.53 0.82 14.95
N LEU A 159 -34.07 1.93 15.54
CA LEU A 159 -33.35 1.90 16.82
C LEU A 159 -34.37 1.83 17.96
N ASP A 160 -34.80 0.62 18.30
CA ASP A 160 -35.65 0.33 19.46
C ASP A 160 -34.98 0.86 20.75
N GLU A 161 -35.42 2.05 21.17
CA GLU A 161 -35.28 2.56 22.53
C GLU A 161 -36.25 1.80 23.45
N GLY A 162 -35.74 0.78 24.14
CA GLY A 162 -36.35 0.23 25.34
C GLY A 162 -35.26 -0.35 26.26
N SER A 163 -35.06 0.10 27.50
CA SER A 163 -35.81 1.02 28.36
C SER A 163 -34.88 1.54 29.48
N GLU A 164 -34.99 2.82 29.81
CA GLU A 164 -34.56 3.36 31.11
C GLU A 164 -35.68 3.13 32.15
N SER A 165 -35.37 2.46 33.25
CA SER A 165 -35.68 2.81 34.66
C SER A 165 -35.21 1.63 35.54
N ASP A 166 -34.62 1.74 36.73
CA ASP A 166 -34.70 2.75 37.77
C ASP A 166 -33.41 2.72 38.62
N ASN A 167 -32.92 3.92 38.95
CA ASN A 167 -31.96 4.10 40.02
C ASN A 167 -32.74 4.21 41.35
N SER A 168 -32.76 3.13 42.13
CA SER A 168 -33.12 3.22 43.55
C SER A 168 -32.34 2.20 44.39
N GLY A 169 -31.60 2.70 45.38
CA GLY A 169 -31.38 1.95 46.63
C GLY A 169 -29.98 1.41 46.87
N PHE A 170 -29.15 2.27 47.45
CA PHE A 170 -28.06 1.97 48.36
C PHE A 170 -28.42 0.86 49.39
N SER A 171 -27.59 -0.17 49.58
CA SER A 171 -27.02 -0.55 50.90
C SER A 171 -26.08 -1.77 50.83
N LEU A 172 -24.97 -1.68 51.57
CA LEU A 172 -24.06 -2.78 51.92
C LEU A 172 -24.79 -3.90 52.67
N ASN A 173 -24.44 -5.16 52.36
CA ASN A 173 -23.71 -6.07 53.24
C ASN A 173 -23.24 -7.32 52.49
#